data_AF-A0A2D9TF63-F1
#
_entry.id   AF-A0A2D9TF63-F1
#
_cell.length_a   1.000
_cell.length_b   1.000
_cell.length_c   1.000
_cell.angle_alpha   90.00
_cell.angle_beta   90.00
_cell.angle_gamma   90.00
#
_symmetry.space_group_name_H-M   'P 1'
#
loop_
_entity.id
_entity.type
_entity.pdbx_description
1 polymer ?
#
loop_
_entity_poly.entity_id
_entity_poly.type
_entity_poly.pdbx_seq_one_letter_code
_entity_poly.pdbx_strand_id
1 'polypeptide(L)'
;MSYNPTMKRLLLGLLLSVAAFGCGKKMDVILRHPLQVGTVDQPNTIEQRNGWNATLLTLDPESVCFDVNFWVEQPHGPPDGYIQNQQLLMNSDGEWYDDATVTEVREPEMSTYMGTVAEQQQQGYVRECVRRDRNNYCTRWEERPRYVTVMVPAQYFRADAGGQVCFPNQGRVTLQSDRVAFQINRVNFRWGLEDQTAPTAGGENEE
;
A
#
# COMPACT_ATOMS: atom_id res chain seq x y z
N MET A 1 15.50 67.32 22.71
CA MET A 1 14.44 66.38 23.15
C MET A 1 14.38 65.26 22.13
N SER A 2 14.85 64.09 22.54
CA SER A 2 15.16 62.95 21.68
C SER A 2 14.02 61.93 21.77
N TYR A 3 13.43 61.55 20.64
CA TYR A 3 12.48 60.44 20.55
C TYR A 3 13.24 59.20 20.05
N ASN A 4 13.23 58.16 20.87
CA ASN A 4 14.02 56.94 20.70
C ASN A 4 13.20 55.88 19.91
N PRO A 5 13.63 55.43 18.72
CA PRO A 5 12.89 54.46 17.91
C PRO A 5 13.49 53.04 18.09
N THR A 6 13.37 52.48 19.29
CA THR A 6 13.96 51.16 19.62
C THR A 6 12.91 50.18 20.16
N MET A 7 11.77 50.05 19.47
CA MET A 7 10.77 49.04 19.84
C MET A 7 9.94 48.54 18.65
N LYS A 8 10.57 48.28 17.51
CA LYS A 8 9.92 47.69 16.31
C LYS A 8 10.78 46.66 15.56
N ARG A 9 11.71 45.99 16.26
CA ARG A 9 12.58 44.96 15.65
C ARG A 9 12.69 43.68 16.48
N LEU A 10 11.61 43.26 17.14
CA LEU A 10 11.62 42.03 17.96
C LEU A 10 10.45 41.07 17.69
N LEU A 11 9.79 41.20 16.52
CA LEU A 11 8.63 40.37 16.15
C LEU A 11 8.66 39.95 14.67
N LEU A 12 9.87 39.78 14.10
CA LEU A 12 10.04 39.33 12.71
C LEU A 12 11.05 38.17 12.58
N GLY A 13 11.29 37.41 13.65
CA GLY A 13 12.29 36.35 13.71
C GLY A 13 11.76 34.99 14.17
N LEU A 14 10.44 34.75 14.11
CA LEU A 14 9.85 33.51 14.67
C LEU A 14 8.71 32.91 13.82
N LEU A 15 8.80 33.05 12.49
CA LEU A 15 7.83 32.49 11.53
C LEU A 15 8.51 31.81 10.34
N LEU A 16 9.65 31.15 10.54
CA LEU A 16 10.40 30.49 9.46
C LEU A 16 10.86 29.05 9.78
N SER A 17 10.31 28.41 10.82
CA SER A 17 10.78 27.10 11.29
C SER A 17 9.72 26.00 11.40
N VAL A 18 8.49 26.20 10.90
CA VAL A 18 7.42 25.16 10.99
C VAL A 18 7.06 24.52 9.63
N ALA A 19 7.66 24.97 8.52
CA ALA A 19 7.39 24.45 7.18
C ALA A 19 8.43 23.44 6.65
N ALA A 20 9.16 22.77 7.55
CA ALA A 20 10.08 21.68 7.20
C ALA A 20 9.57 20.31 7.66
N PHE A 21 8.26 20.16 7.90
CA PHE A 21 7.62 18.85 7.78
C PHE A 21 7.52 18.51 6.30
N GLY A 22 8.69 18.25 5.70
CA GLY A 22 8.80 17.74 4.36
C GLY A 22 7.91 16.51 4.21
N CYS A 23 7.38 16.30 3.01
CA CYS A 23 6.76 15.06 2.62
C CYS A 23 7.80 13.92 2.73
N GLY A 24 8.07 13.46 3.94
CA GLY A 24 8.89 12.29 4.19
C GLY A 24 8.21 11.11 3.49
N LYS A 25 8.97 10.37 2.70
CA LYS A 25 8.48 9.13 2.09
C LYS A 25 7.98 8.23 3.23
N LYS A 26 6.70 7.85 3.22
CA LYS A 26 6.12 7.00 4.27
C LYS A 26 6.78 5.61 4.23
N MET A 27 7.59 5.31 5.24
CA MET A 27 8.19 4.00 5.53
C MET A 27 7.42 3.32 6.66
N ASP A 28 7.32 1.99 6.58
CA ASP A 28 6.68 1.19 7.63
C ASP A 28 7.70 0.73 8.67
N VAL A 29 8.91 0.37 8.23
CA VAL A 29 10.07 0.01 9.07
C VAL A 29 11.33 0.66 8.50
N ILE A 30 12.29 1.00 9.35
CA ILE A 30 13.60 1.51 8.97
C ILE A 30 14.67 0.56 9.50
N LEU A 31 15.61 0.15 8.64
CA LEU A 31 16.68 -0.80 8.95
C LEU A 31 18.04 -0.19 8.58
N ARG A 32 19.11 -0.67 9.21
CA ARG A 32 20.45 -0.43 8.68
C ARG A 32 20.58 -1.11 7.32
N HIS A 33 21.32 -0.48 6.41
CA HIS A 33 21.44 -0.96 5.04
C HIS A 33 21.98 -2.41 4.99
N PRO A 34 21.19 -3.42 4.55
CA PRO A 34 21.63 -4.82 4.64
C PRO A 34 22.86 -5.14 3.79
N LEU A 35 23.06 -4.47 2.64
CA LEU A 35 24.31 -4.59 1.86
C LEU A 35 25.56 -4.07 2.61
N GLN A 36 25.39 -3.25 3.65
CA GLN A 36 26.48 -2.73 4.47
C GLN A 36 26.77 -3.65 5.65
N VAL A 37 25.72 -4.10 6.36
CA VAL A 37 25.85 -4.93 7.57
C VAL A 37 25.94 -6.44 7.26
N GLY A 38 25.56 -6.87 6.06
CA GLY A 38 25.59 -8.26 5.60
C GLY A 38 24.38 -9.11 6.05
N THR A 39 23.46 -8.54 6.82
CA THR A 39 22.25 -9.20 7.33
C THR A 39 21.07 -8.23 7.35
N VAL A 40 19.84 -8.75 7.44
CA VAL A 40 18.66 -7.90 7.65
C VAL A 40 18.37 -7.81 9.16
N ASP A 41 18.35 -6.60 9.70
CA ASP A 41 18.05 -6.35 11.12
C ASP A 41 16.65 -6.83 11.51
N GLN A 42 16.48 -7.19 12.78
CA GLN A 42 15.20 -7.59 13.38
C GLN A 42 14.79 -6.62 14.49
N PRO A 43 13.49 -6.34 14.67
CA PRO A 43 12.35 -6.85 13.90
C PRO A 43 12.15 -6.10 12.57
N ASN A 44 11.77 -6.82 11.51
CA ASN A 44 11.53 -6.23 10.19
C ASN A 44 10.25 -6.72 9.49
N THR A 45 9.34 -7.30 10.25
CA THR A 45 8.02 -7.68 9.76
C THR A 45 7.11 -6.47 9.77
N ILE A 46 6.42 -6.22 8.66
CA ILE A 46 5.41 -5.17 8.53
C ILE A 46 4.05 -5.84 8.54
N GLU A 47 3.21 -5.45 9.51
CA GLU A 47 1.82 -5.90 9.59
C GLU A 47 0.86 -4.79 9.11
N GLN A 48 -0.01 -5.14 8.18
CA GLN A 48 -1.07 -4.27 7.69
C GLN A 48 -2.35 -4.48 8.49
N ARG A 49 -3.21 -3.46 8.53
CA ARG A 49 -4.48 -3.50 9.30
C ARG A 49 -5.44 -4.59 8.84
N ASN A 50 -5.33 -5.03 7.59
CA ASN A 50 -6.12 -6.14 7.07
C ASN A 50 -5.58 -7.51 7.51
N GLY A 51 -4.51 -7.58 8.31
CA GLY A 51 -3.90 -8.84 8.75
C GLY A 51 -2.90 -9.43 7.75
N TRP A 52 -2.61 -8.73 6.64
CA TRP A 52 -1.51 -9.12 5.76
C TRP A 52 -0.20 -8.73 6.40
N ASN A 53 0.83 -9.54 6.22
CA ASN A 53 2.16 -9.19 6.68
C ASN A 53 3.24 -9.59 5.68
N ALA A 54 4.37 -8.91 5.74
CA ALA A 54 5.55 -9.26 4.98
C ALA A 54 6.81 -9.01 5.80
N THR A 55 7.80 -9.88 5.61
CA THR A 55 9.10 -9.85 6.29
C THR A 55 10.18 -9.85 5.24
N LEU A 56 11.09 -8.88 5.30
CA LEU A 56 12.28 -8.88 4.43
C LEU A 56 13.25 -9.95 4.93
N LEU A 57 13.42 -11.04 4.20
CA LEU A 57 14.30 -12.14 4.62
C LEU A 57 15.76 -11.84 4.29
N THR A 58 16.01 -11.45 3.05
CA THR A 58 17.36 -11.18 2.52
C THR A 58 17.33 -9.96 1.63
N LEU A 59 18.44 -9.21 1.65
CA LEU A 59 18.73 -8.14 0.72
C LEU A 59 20.25 -8.15 0.53
N ASP A 60 20.68 -8.87 -0.50
CA ASP A 60 22.08 -9.09 -0.85
C ASP A 60 22.32 -8.75 -2.33
N PRO A 61 23.57 -8.80 -2.84
CA PRO A 61 23.85 -8.48 -4.24
C PRO A 61 23.17 -9.40 -5.27
N GLU A 62 22.77 -10.60 -4.88
CA GLU A 62 22.17 -11.59 -5.77
C GLU A 62 20.64 -11.47 -5.79
N SER A 63 20.02 -11.30 -4.62
CA SER A 63 18.58 -11.37 -4.46
C SER A 63 18.03 -10.49 -3.34
N VAL A 64 16.73 -10.18 -3.47
CA VAL A 64 15.91 -9.58 -2.42
C VAL A 64 14.71 -10.49 -2.19
N CYS A 65 14.62 -11.08 -1.01
CA CYS A 65 13.58 -12.07 -0.68
C CYS A 65 12.66 -11.59 0.43
N PHE A 66 11.38 -11.92 0.30
CA PHE A 66 10.31 -11.60 1.24
C PHE A 66 9.57 -12.87 1.63
N ASP A 67 9.24 -13.04 2.92
CA ASP A 67 8.18 -13.95 3.37
C ASP A 67 6.89 -13.13 3.49
N VAL A 68 5.79 -13.61 2.92
CA VAL A 68 4.51 -12.90 2.95
C VAL A 68 3.39 -13.82 3.42
N ASN A 69 2.55 -13.30 4.31
CA ASN A 69 1.26 -13.88 4.66
C ASN A 69 0.15 -12.94 4.17
N PHE A 70 -0.85 -13.52 3.51
CA PHE A 70 -2.00 -12.77 3.02
C PHE A 70 -3.24 -13.64 3.07
N TRP A 71 -4.39 -13.02 2.82
CA TRP A 71 -5.62 -13.76 2.58
C TRP A 71 -6.40 -13.10 1.47
N VAL A 72 -7.14 -13.92 0.74
CA VAL A 72 -8.09 -13.48 -0.29
C VAL A 72 -9.48 -13.99 0.07
N GLU A 73 -10.50 -13.22 -0.26
CA GLU A 73 -11.88 -13.61 -0.01
C GLU A 73 -12.78 -13.27 -1.20
N GLN A 74 -13.79 -14.09 -1.42
CA GLN A 74 -14.86 -13.77 -2.38
C GLN A 74 -16.18 -14.45 -1.98
N PRO A 75 -17.32 -13.88 -2.38
CA PRO A 75 -18.61 -14.52 -2.17
C PRO A 75 -18.82 -15.65 -3.20
N HIS A 76 -19.64 -16.64 -2.82
CA HIS A 76 -20.17 -17.70 -3.70
C HIS A 76 -19.20 -18.75 -4.25
N GLY A 77 -17.90 -18.71 -3.93
CA GLY A 77 -16.97 -19.80 -4.24
C GLY A 77 -15.55 -19.59 -3.70
N PRO A 78 -14.73 -20.64 -3.65
CA PRO A 78 -13.36 -20.56 -3.13
C PRO A 78 -12.48 -19.62 -3.98
N PRO A 79 -11.82 -18.61 -3.38
CA PRO A 79 -10.87 -17.77 -4.11
C PRO A 79 -9.57 -18.53 -4.39
N ASP A 80 -8.80 -18.01 -5.34
CA ASP A 80 -7.45 -18.48 -5.62
C ASP A 80 -6.44 -17.84 -4.65
N GLY A 81 -6.10 -18.58 -3.61
CA GLY A 81 -5.14 -18.16 -2.58
C GLY A 81 -3.67 -18.45 -2.92
N TYR A 82 -3.35 -19.05 -4.06
CA TYR A 82 -1.96 -19.43 -4.37
C TYR A 82 -1.10 -18.20 -4.65
N ILE A 83 0.03 -18.07 -3.95
CA ILE A 83 0.94 -16.93 -4.09
C ILE A 83 1.44 -16.74 -5.53
N GLN A 84 1.59 -17.82 -6.30
CA GLN A 84 2.04 -17.77 -7.69
C GLN A 84 1.03 -17.06 -8.62
N ASN A 85 -0.24 -17.01 -8.23
CA ASN A 85 -1.31 -16.41 -9.02
C ASN A 85 -1.57 -14.94 -8.62
N GLN A 86 -0.80 -14.41 -7.67
CA GLN A 86 -0.93 -13.04 -7.21
C GLN A 86 0.00 -12.10 -8.00
N GLN A 87 -0.36 -10.82 -8.06
CA GLN A 87 0.54 -9.82 -8.65
C GLN A 87 1.61 -9.46 -7.64
N LEU A 88 2.86 -9.88 -7.89
CA LEU A 88 4.02 -9.65 -7.05
C LEU A 88 4.93 -8.60 -7.70
N LEU A 89 5.19 -7.48 -7.03
CA LEU A 89 6.07 -6.43 -7.53
C LEU A 89 7.06 -5.99 -6.45
N MET A 90 8.26 -5.61 -6.87
CA MET A 90 9.24 -4.93 -6.02
C MET A 90 9.46 -3.51 -6.54
N ASN A 91 9.59 -2.52 -5.66
CA ASN A 91 10.07 -1.19 -5.99
C ASN A 91 11.45 -0.96 -5.38
N SER A 92 12.37 -0.46 -6.19
CA SER A 92 13.59 0.17 -5.69
C SER A 92 13.83 1.46 -6.46
N ASP A 93 14.20 2.52 -5.75
CA ASP A 93 14.54 3.84 -6.31
C ASP A 93 13.51 4.45 -7.28
N GLY A 94 12.23 4.05 -7.15
CA GLY A 94 11.12 4.57 -7.95
C GLY A 94 10.72 3.71 -9.14
N GLU A 95 11.44 2.64 -9.45
CA GLU A 95 11.10 1.69 -10.51
C GLU A 95 10.46 0.43 -9.96
N TRP A 96 9.45 -0.11 -10.66
CA TRP A 96 8.75 -1.34 -10.29
C TRP A 96 9.19 -2.51 -11.16
N TYR A 97 9.42 -3.65 -10.54
CA TYR A 97 9.88 -4.89 -11.15
C TYR A 97 8.89 -6.02 -10.87
N ASP A 98 8.63 -6.89 -11.86
CA ASP A 98 7.63 -7.96 -11.83
C ASP A 98 8.22 -9.37 -12.09
N ASP A 99 9.55 -9.50 -12.07
CA ASP A 99 10.29 -10.73 -12.34
C ASP A 99 10.54 -11.57 -11.06
N ALA A 100 9.52 -11.61 -10.21
CA ALA A 100 9.53 -12.36 -8.97
C ALA A 100 9.62 -13.88 -9.23
N THR A 101 10.39 -14.59 -8.41
CA THR A 101 10.39 -16.05 -8.34
C THR A 101 9.85 -16.48 -6.99
N VAL A 102 8.81 -17.32 -6.99
CA VAL A 102 8.29 -17.95 -5.77
C VAL A 102 9.18 -19.13 -5.40
N THR A 103 9.82 -19.08 -4.25
CA THR A 103 10.76 -20.10 -3.76
C THR A 103 10.14 -21.07 -2.76
N GLU A 104 9.14 -20.61 -2.03
CA GLU A 104 8.35 -21.44 -1.10
C GLU A 104 6.87 -21.10 -1.26
N VAL A 105 6.03 -22.12 -1.29
CA VAL A 105 4.57 -21.98 -1.35
C VAL A 105 3.99 -22.52 -0.06
N ARG A 106 3.19 -21.70 0.62
CA ARG A 106 2.39 -22.14 1.77
C ARG A 106 0.97 -22.34 1.27
N GLU A 107 0.53 -23.59 1.28
CA GLU A 107 -0.77 -24.01 0.75
C GLU A 107 -1.91 -23.21 1.38
N PRO A 108 -2.89 -22.74 0.60
CA PRO A 108 -4.00 -21.96 1.14
C PRO A 108 -4.86 -22.77 2.10
N GLU A 109 -5.07 -22.23 3.31
CA GLU A 109 -6.04 -22.75 4.27
C GLU A 109 -7.40 -22.12 4.02
N MET A 110 -8.39 -22.96 3.72
CA MET A 110 -9.73 -22.52 3.38
C MET A 110 -10.63 -22.43 4.61
N SER A 111 -11.28 -21.28 4.78
CA SER A 111 -12.32 -21.06 5.78
C SER A 111 -13.56 -20.42 5.16
N THR A 112 -14.71 -20.55 5.83
CA THR A 112 -15.96 -19.91 5.38
C THR A 112 -16.66 -19.19 6.51
N TYR A 113 -17.33 -18.09 6.20
CA TYR A 113 -18.14 -17.33 7.15
C TYR A 113 -19.36 -16.72 6.47
N MET A 114 -20.36 -16.32 7.27
CA MET A 114 -21.56 -15.65 6.75
C MET A 114 -21.34 -14.14 6.72
N GLY A 115 -21.63 -13.53 5.59
CA GLY A 115 -21.59 -12.08 5.38
C GLY A 115 -22.77 -11.61 4.54
N THR A 116 -22.63 -10.44 3.94
CA THR A 116 -23.64 -9.88 3.03
C THR A 116 -22.98 -9.34 1.77
N VAL A 117 -23.55 -9.64 0.61
CA VAL A 117 -23.07 -9.16 -0.70
C VAL A 117 -24.09 -8.19 -1.30
N ALA A 118 -23.59 -7.23 -2.08
CA ALA A 118 -24.42 -6.30 -2.81
C ALA A 118 -24.97 -6.96 -4.09
N GLU A 119 -26.29 -7.04 -4.23
CA GLU A 119 -26.96 -7.52 -5.43
C GLU A 119 -27.85 -6.43 -6.04
N GLN A 120 -27.93 -6.42 -7.38
CA GLN A 120 -28.88 -5.57 -8.10
C GLN A 120 -30.23 -6.29 -8.18
N GLN A 121 -31.25 -5.70 -7.57
CA GLN A 121 -32.62 -6.18 -7.68
C GLN A 121 -33.48 -5.17 -8.45
N GLN A 122 -34.30 -5.68 -9.37
CA GLN A 122 -35.23 -4.83 -10.10
C GLN A 122 -36.35 -4.35 -9.17
N GLN A 123 -36.42 -3.05 -8.93
CA GLN A 123 -37.46 -2.38 -8.15
C GLN A 123 -38.37 -1.57 -9.08
N GLY A 124 -39.13 -2.30 -9.89
CA GLY A 124 -40.12 -1.74 -10.81
C GLY A 124 -39.51 -1.14 -12.07
N TYR A 125 -40.16 -0.08 -12.57
CA TYR A 125 -39.84 0.55 -13.84
C TYR A 125 -39.80 2.07 -13.67
N VAL A 126 -38.92 2.73 -14.43
CA VAL A 126 -38.91 4.17 -14.60
C VAL A 126 -39.35 4.50 -16.03
N ARG A 127 -40.24 5.48 -16.14
CA ARG A 127 -40.73 5.94 -17.45
C ARG A 127 -39.80 7.03 -17.96
N GLU A 128 -38.99 6.70 -18.96
CA GLU A 128 -38.03 7.62 -19.57
C GLU A 128 -38.55 8.17 -20.90
N CYS A 129 -38.27 9.44 -21.15
CA CYS A 129 -38.60 10.05 -22.43
C CYS A 129 -37.51 9.73 -23.45
N VAL A 130 -37.81 8.87 -24.42
CA VAL A 130 -36.85 8.43 -25.45
C VAL A 130 -36.95 9.23 -26.75
N ARG A 131 -38.02 10.00 -26.94
CA ARG A 131 -38.16 10.91 -28.08
C ARG A 131 -38.90 12.19 -27.69
N ARG A 132 -38.34 13.33 -28.10
CA ARG A 132 -38.96 14.65 -27.94
C ARG A 132 -39.27 15.27 -29.29
N ASP A 133 -40.26 16.15 -29.33
CA ASP A 133 -40.55 16.98 -30.51
C ASP A 133 -39.68 18.25 -30.57
N ARG A 134 -39.96 19.12 -31.55
CA ARG A 134 -39.25 20.39 -31.75
C ARG A 134 -39.45 21.41 -30.62
N ASN A 135 -40.49 21.25 -29.81
CA ASN A 135 -40.79 22.09 -28.66
C ASN A 135 -40.32 21.46 -27.34
N ASN A 136 -39.49 20.40 -27.42
CA ASN A 136 -38.95 19.64 -26.29
C ASN A 136 -40.03 18.91 -25.45
N TYR A 137 -41.23 18.70 -25.99
CA TYR A 137 -42.24 17.85 -25.35
C TYR A 137 -41.95 16.38 -25.65
N CYS A 138 -42.17 15.52 -24.65
CA CYS A 138 -41.99 14.10 -24.83
C CYS A 138 -43.09 13.50 -25.71
N THR A 139 -42.72 12.90 -26.84
CA THR A 139 -43.66 12.26 -27.78
C THR A 139 -43.60 10.74 -27.72
N ARG A 140 -42.52 10.16 -27.19
CA ARG A 140 -42.42 8.71 -26.92
C ARG A 140 -41.79 8.46 -25.57
N TRP A 141 -42.52 7.69 -24.77
CA TRP A 141 -42.07 7.20 -23.48
C TRP A 141 -41.73 5.71 -23.58
N GLU A 142 -40.71 5.29 -22.84
CA GLU A 142 -40.31 3.90 -22.72
C GLU A 142 -40.18 3.56 -21.23
N GLU A 143 -40.66 2.39 -20.84
CA GLU A 143 -40.47 1.89 -19.48
C GLU A 143 -39.17 1.12 -19.43
N ARG A 144 -38.26 1.55 -18.56
CA ARG A 144 -37.00 0.87 -18.32
C ARG A 144 -36.95 0.28 -16.93
N PRO A 145 -36.36 -0.91 -16.74
CA PRO A 145 -36.23 -1.50 -15.41
C PRO A 145 -35.39 -0.57 -14.53
N ARG A 146 -35.91 -0.28 -13.34
CA ARG A 146 -35.17 0.43 -12.30
C ARG A 146 -34.55 -0.62 -11.39
N TYR A 147 -33.25 -0.54 -11.18
CA TYR A 147 -32.55 -1.42 -10.24
C TYR A 147 -32.18 -0.67 -8.96
N VAL A 148 -32.15 -1.40 -7.85
CA VAL A 148 -31.60 -0.94 -6.59
C VAL A 148 -30.59 -1.95 -6.07
N THR A 149 -29.56 -1.45 -5.42
CA THR A 149 -28.61 -2.28 -4.69
C THR A 149 -29.22 -2.68 -3.36
N VAL A 150 -29.32 -3.97 -3.09
CA VAL A 150 -29.68 -4.52 -1.77
C VAL A 150 -28.55 -5.38 -1.24
N MET A 151 -28.42 -5.44 0.09
CA MET A 151 -27.47 -6.34 0.75
C MET A 151 -28.18 -7.64 1.09
N VAL A 152 -27.76 -8.75 0.50
CA VAL A 152 -28.32 -10.08 0.77
C VAL A 152 -27.31 -10.95 1.52
N PRO A 153 -27.75 -11.84 2.42
CA PRO A 153 -26.84 -12.79 3.07
C PRO A 153 -26.13 -13.67 2.05
N ALA A 154 -24.81 -13.81 2.19
CA ALA A 154 -24.00 -14.69 1.35
C ALA A 154 -22.92 -15.38 2.18
N GLN A 155 -22.58 -16.61 1.78
CA GLN A 155 -21.41 -17.31 2.31
C GLN A 155 -20.16 -16.78 1.62
N TYR A 156 -19.21 -16.34 2.44
CA TYR A 156 -17.88 -15.93 2.01
C TYR A 156 -16.90 -17.08 2.20
N PHE A 157 -16.01 -17.21 1.22
CA PHE A 157 -14.88 -18.13 1.27
C PHE A 157 -13.62 -17.28 1.40
N ARG A 158 -12.79 -17.62 2.39
CA ARG A 158 -11.50 -16.99 2.63
C ARG A 158 -10.41 -18.05 2.49
N ALA A 159 -9.35 -17.69 1.79
CA ALA A 159 -8.14 -18.49 1.69
C ALA A 159 -7.00 -17.71 2.35
N ASP A 160 -6.50 -18.22 3.47
CA ASP A 160 -5.30 -17.71 4.14
C ASP A 160 -4.08 -18.43 3.58
N ALA A 161 -3.11 -17.68 3.06
CA ALA A 161 -2.01 -18.22 2.28
C ALA A 161 -0.72 -17.41 2.47
N GLY A 162 0.36 -17.89 1.86
CA GLY A 162 1.62 -17.18 1.90
C GLY A 162 2.73 -17.90 1.14
N GLY A 163 3.95 -17.45 1.38
CA GLY A 163 5.13 -18.04 0.77
C GLY A 163 6.30 -17.09 0.74
N GLN A 164 7.40 -17.60 0.20
CA GLN A 164 8.61 -16.82 -0.01
C GLN A 164 8.74 -16.42 -1.48
N VAL A 165 9.08 -15.16 -1.69
CA VAL A 165 9.22 -14.54 -3.01
C VAL A 165 10.56 -13.84 -3.08
N CYS A 166 11.33 -14.13 -4.12
CA CYS A 166 12.64 -13.51 -4.36
C CYS A 166 12.65 -12.77 -5.69
N PHE A 167 13.26 -11.59 -5.70
CA PHE A 167 13.58 -10.83 -6.89
C PHE A 167 15.08 -10.89 -7.13
N PRO A 168 15.55 -11.03 -8.37
CA PRO A 168 16.95 -10.83 -8.66
C PRO A 168 17.31 -9.37 -8.35
N ASN A 169 18.38 -9.15 -7.59
CA ASN A 169 18.79 -7.78 -7.27
C ASN A 169 19.44 -7.14 -8.50
N GLN A 170 20.47 -7.75 -9.10
CA GLN A 170 21.15 -7.26 -10.33
C GLN A 170 21.55 -5.76 -10.27
N GLY A 171 21.83 -5.23 -9.07
CA GLY A 171 22.16 -3.82 -8.86
C GLY A 171 20.96 -2.87 -8.82
N ARG A 172 19.72 -3.38 -8.71
CA ARG A 172 18.51 -2.57 -8.52
C ARG A 172 18.49 -1.90 -7.15
N VAL A 173 18.90 -2.65 -6.12
CA VAL A 173 19.14 -2.16 -4.78
C VAL A 173 20.65 -2.10 -4.58
N THR A 174 21.15 -0.91 -4.28
CA THR A 174 22.57 -0.62 -4.02
C THR A 174 22.74 0.03 -2.66
N LEU A 175 23.97 0.25 -2.19
CA LEU A 175 24.24 1.00 -0.95
C LEU A 175 23.68 2.44 -0.95
N GLN A 176 23.32 2.98 -2.11
CA GLN A 176 22.72 4.31 -2.23
C GLN A 176 21.19 4.28 -2.16
N SER A 177 20.59 3.09 -2.26
CA SER A 177 19.14 2.95 -2.25
C SER A 177 18.62 3.22 -0.84
N ASP A 178 17.68 4.16 -0.72
CA ASP A 178 17.13 4.58 0.58
C ASP A 178 15.91 3.74 1.00
N ARG A 179 15.43 2.85 0.13
CA ARG A 179 14.24 2.06 0.35
C ARG A 179 14.15 0.83 -0.55
N VAL A 180 13.38 -0.14 -0.07
CA VAL A 180 12.78 -1.18 -0.90
C VAL A 180 11.29 -1.30 -0.55
N ALA A 181 10.45 -1.53 -1.55
CA ALA A 181 9.04 -1.85 -1.32
C ALA A 181 8.66 -3.16 -1.99
N PHE A 182 7.76 -3.90 -1.36
CA PHE A 182 7.11 -5.07 -1.93
C PHE A 182 5.61 -4.80 -2.06
N GLN A 183 5.02 -5.22 -3.17
CA GLN A 183 3.60 -5.15 -3.41
C GLN A 183 3.04 -6.52 -3.79
N ILE A 184 1.94 -6.89 -3.13
CA ILE A 184 1.10 -8.02 -3.50
C ILE A 184 -0.35 -7.54 -3.66
N ASN A 185 -0.95 -7.73 -4.83
CA ASN A 185 -2.34 -7.33 -5.14
C ASN A 185 -2.73 -5.91 -4.69
N ARG A 186 -1.81 -4.94 -4.84
CA ARG A 186 -1.94 -3.52 -4.43
C ARG A 186 -1.73 -3.21 -2.94
N VAL A 187 -1.49 -4.21 -2.09
CA VAL A 187 -1.03 -4.01 -0.71
C VAL A 187 0.47 -3.80 -0.74
N ASN A 188 0.95 -2.74 -0.07
CA ASN A 188 2.35 -2.29 -0.11
C ASN A 188 3.02 -2.47 1.25
N PHE A 189 4.28 -2.90 1.24
CA PHE A 189 5.16 -3.03 2.40
C PHE A 189 6.47 -2.29 2.11
N ARG A 190 6.91 -1.40 3.00
CA ARG A 190 8.05 -0.50 2.72
C ARG A 190 9.09 -0.50 3.83
N TRP A 191 10.31 -0.85 3.46
CA TRP A 191 11.49 -0.77 4.32
C TRP A 191 12.36 0.41 3.88
N GLY A 192 12.64 1.32 4.81
CA GLY A 192 13.69 2.32 4.68
C GLY A 192 15.05 1.71 4.99
N LEU A 193 16.07 2.11 4.24
CA LEU A 193 17.44 1.63 4.37
C LEU A 193 18.33 2.81 4.75
N GLU A 194 18.93 2.76 5.94
CA GLU A 194 19.81 3.81 6.45
C GLU A 194 21.28 3.39 6.37
N ASP A 195 22.09 4.28 5.80
CA ASP A 195 23.55 4.17 5.84
C ASP A 195 24.08 4.61 7.20
N GLN A 196 24.84 3.74 7.86
CA GLN A 196 25.47 4.04 9.16
C GLN A 196 26.58 5.10 9.08
N THR A 197 27.04 5.47 7.88
CA THR A 197 28.11 6.47 7.71
C THR A 197 27.62 7.91 7.66
N ALA A 198 26.31 8.14 7.62
CA ALA A 198 25.75 9.47 7.81
C ALA A 198 25.96 9.88 9.29
N PRO A 199 26.71 10.96 9.58
CA PRO A 199 26.87 11.43 10.94
C PRO A 199 25.49 11.77 11.49
N THR A 200 25.10 11.17 12.61
CA THR A 200 24.00 11.65 13.42
C THR A 200 24.27 13.13 13.70
N ALA A 201 23.49 14.02 13.09
CA ALA A 201 23.60 15.46 13.37
C ALA A 201 23.54 15.64 14.89
N GLY A 202 24.64 16.13 15.45
CA GLY A 202 24.95 16.06 16.86
C GLY A 202 23.84 16.62 17.73
N GLY A 203 23.37 15.80 18.68
CA GLY A 203 22.89 16.32 19.94
C GLY A 203 24.10 16.74 20.77
N GLU A 204 24.63 17.92 20.52
CA GLU A 204 25.36 18.67 21.54
C GLU A 204 24.36 18.98 22.65
N ASN A 205 24.37 18.18 23.71
CA ASN A 205 23.98 18.69 25.01
C ASN A 205 25.28 19.03 25.74
N GLU A 206 25.53 20.34 25.75
CA GLU A 206 26.50 21.03 26.57
C GLU A 206 26.40 20.60 28.04
N GLU A 207 27.57 20.64 28.68
CA GLU A 207 27.88 20.37 30.08
C GLU A 207 27.12 21.25 31.07
#